data_AF-A0A3N9RRX2-F1
#
_entry.id   AF-A0A3N9RRX2-F1
#
_cell.length_a   1.000
_cell.length_b   1.000
_cell.length_c   1.000
_cell.angle_alpha   90.00
_cell.angle_beta   90.00
_cell.angle_gamma   90.00
#
_symmetry.space_group_name_H-M   'P 1'
#
loop_
_entity.id
_entity.type
_entity.pdbx_description
1 polymer ?
#
loop_
_entity_poly.entity_id
_entity_poly.type
_entity_poly.pdbx_seq_one_letter_code
_entity_poly.pdbx_strand_id
1 'polypeptide(L)'
;MQSMPLSSRLALAAATVALFACPISPVTARDGKPSESAKPAAFQQLMDCRTIEDSANRLACFDRQVAILQQAEQTKEIVVADKNAIQEAKRGLFGFTAPVGRLFGLGGSADSPEDELKRIDTEVSSVSYGRGGVLRIAFVEGGAWEQTDTRNFAISPRAGQKAYILKGALGSFFVSVNGQPGIRMRRVQ
;
A
#
# COMPACT_ATOMS: atom_id res chain seq x y z
N MET A 1 21.15 87.38 -51.14
CA MET A 1 20.72 86.63 -49.94
C MET A 1 20.84 85.14 -50.24
N GLN A 2 22.07 84.65 -50.16
CA GLN A 2 22.50 83.25 -50.09
C GLN A 2 22.46 82.88 -48.60
N SER A 3 22.32 81.65 -48.09
CA SER A 3 22.23 80.29 -48.61
C SER A 3 22.16 79.36 -47.38
N MET A 4 21.61 78.15 -47.56
CA MET A 4 22.11 76.89 -46.96
C MET A 4 21.76 76.51 -45.50
N PRO A 5 21.82 75.18 -45.15
CA PRO A 5 20.68 74.46 -44.57
C PRO A 5 21.03 73.49 -43.40
N LEU A 6 20.11 72.56 -43.11
CA LEU A 6 20.20 71.34 -42.27
C LEU A 6 20.48 71.53 -40.76
N SER A 7 19.65 70.94 -39.91
CA SER A 7 20.03 69.69 -39.20
C SER A 7 18.96 69.15 -38.24
N SER A 8 18.86 67.83 -38.29
CA SER A 8 18.18 66.89 -37.40
C SER A 8 18.63 67.01 -35.94
N ARG A 9 17.70 66.82 -34.99
CA ARG A 9 18.02 66.25 -33.67
C ARG A 9 16.95 65.24 -33.24
N LEU A 10 17.35 63.97 -33.25
CA LEU A 10 16.70 62.89 -32.53
C LEU A 10 16.60 63.25 -31.04
N ALA A 11 15.40 63.12 -30.47
CA ALA A 11 15.21 63.18 -29.03
C ALA A 11 15.44 61.78 -28.44
N LEU A 12 16.52 61.64 -27.67
CA LEU A 12 16.84 60.46 -26.87
C LEU A 12 15.85 60.39 -25.69
N ALA A 13 14.96 59.40 -25.70
CA ALA A 13 14.08 59.10 -24.57
C ALA A 13 14.87 58.36 -23.49
N ALA A 14 14.94 58.93 -22.29
CA ALA A 14 15.53 58.30 -21.12
C ALA A 14 14.63 57.15 -20.62
N ALA A 15 15.12 55.92 -20.73
CA ALA A 15 14.47 54.72 -20.21
C ALA A 15 14.69 54.62 -18.69
N THR A 16 13.63 54.83 -17.91
CA THR A 16 13.60 54.54 -16.47
C THR A 16 13.33 53.05 -16.26
N VAL A 17 14.36 52.32 -15.80
CA VAL A 17 14.27 50.91 -15.40
C VAL A 17 13.55 50.84 -14.05
N ALA A 18 12.26 50.50 -14.07
CA ALA A 18 11.49 50.18 -12.87
C ALA A 18 11.81 48.75 -12.41
N LEU A 19 12.53 48.63 -11.28
CA LEU A 19 12.70 47.37 -10.56
C LEU A 19 11.35 46.85 -10.06
N PHE A 20 10.77 45.90 -10.80
CA PHE A 20 9.64 45.10 -10.33
C PHE A 20 10.16 44.07 -9.30
N ALA A 21 10.04 44.40 -8.02
CA ALA A 21 10.24 43.46 -6.93
C ALA A 21 9.09 42.43 -6.92
N CYS A 22 9.34 41.24 -7.45
CA CYS A 22 8.42 40.12 -7.40
C CYS A 22 8.48 39.50 -5.99
N PRO A 23 7.41 39.54 -5.17
CA PRO A 23 7.43 38.90 -3.86
C PRO A 23 7.43 37.38 -4.07
N ILE A 24 8.57 36.75 -3.79
CA ILE A 24 8.73 35.30 -3.76
C ILE A 24 7.90 34.79 -2.58
N SER A 25 6.66 34.39 -2.84
CA SER A 25 5.84 33.71 -1.83
C SER A 25 6.43 32.31 -1.62
N PRO A 26 6.74 31.89 -0.38
CA PRO A 26 7.16 30.53 -0.14
C PRO A 26 6.01 29.59 -0.49
N VAL A 27 6.25 28.70 -1.45
CA VAL A 27 5.35 27.57 -1.69
C VAL A 27 5.41 26.70 -0.45
N THR A 28 4.38 26.78 0.37
CA THR A 28 4.17 25.77 1.40
C THR A 28 3.72 24.52 0.67
N ALA A 29 4.66 23.63 0.38
CA ALA A 29 4.34 22.26 0.02
C ALA A 29 3.50 21.73 1.18
N ARG A 30 2.19 21.59 0.96
CA ARG A 30 1.35 20.83 1.87
C ARG A 30 1.87 19.41 1.81
N ASP A 31 2.60 19.00 2.84
CA ASP A 31 2.73 17.59 3.22
C ASP A 31 1.32 17.08 3.51
N GLY A 32 0.59 16.78 2.43
CA GLY A 32 -0.63 16.02 2.50
C GLY A 32 -0.24 14.64 2.99
N LYS A 33 -0.34 14.43 4.30
CA LYS A 33 -0.48 13.08 4.86
C LYS A 33 -1.46 12.35 3.94
N PRO A 34 -1.09 11.19 3.36
CA PRO A 34 -2.02 10.41 2.55
C PRO A 34 -3.31 10.29 3.34
N SER A 35 -4.42 10.81 2.78
CA SER A 35 -5.66 10.89 3.53
C SER A 35 -6.01 9.49 3.99
N GLU A 36 -6.03 9.32 5.31
CA GLU A 36 -6.67 8.26 6.04
C GLU A 36 -7.90 7.80 5.25
N SER A 37 -7.87 6.55 4.82
CA SER A 37 -8.76 5.90 3.86
C SER A 37 -10.21 6.42 3.90
N ALA A 38 -10.48 7.47 3.13
CA ALA A 38 -11.83 7.93 2.90
C ALA A 38 -12.54 6.83 2.12
N LYS A 39 -13.72 6.41 2.60
CA LYS A 39 -14.54 5.43 1.89
C LYS A 39 -14.73 5.90 0.44
N PRO A 40 -14.73 4.98 -0.56
CA PRO A 40 -14.91 5.36 -1.95
C PRO A 40 -16.15 6.23 -2.13
N ALA A 41 -16.05 7.30 -2.93
CA ALA A 41 -17.17 8.22 -3.14
C ALA A 41 -18.44 7.50 -3.62
N ALA A 42 -18.30 6.48 -4.48
CA ALA A 42 -19.41 5.65 -4.94
C ALA A 42 -20.11 4.89 -3.79
N PHE A 43 -19.36 4.44 -2.78
CA PHE A 43 -19.94 3.79 -1.60
C PHE A 43 -20.73 4.81 -0.75
N GLN A 44 -20.19 6.01 -0.56
CA GLN A 44 -20.88 7.06 0.19
C GLN A 44 -22.17 7.49 -0.51
N GLN A 45 -22.13 7.70 -1.83
CA GLN A 45 -23.30 8.08 -2.62
C GLN A 45 -24.42 7.02 -2.60
N LEU A 46 -24.07 5.73 -2.49
CA LEU A 46 -25.06 4.67 -2.26
C LEU A 46 -25.71 4.81 -0.87
N MET A 47 -24.94 5.11 0.16
CA MET A 47 -25.45 5.32 1.52
C MET A 47 -26.37 6.55 1.59
N ASP A 48 -26.06 7.60 0.83
CA ASP A 48 -26.85 8.83 0.80
C ASP A 48 -28.27 8.61 0.26
N CYS A 49 -28.50 7.61 -0.61
CA CYS A 49 -29.85 7.24 -1.07
C CYS A 49 -30.80 6.88 0.10
N ARG A 50 -30.27 6.43 1.25
CA ARG A 50 -31.09 6.14 2.44
C ARG A 50 -31.77 7.36 3.04
N THR A 51 -31.27 8.57 2.75
CA THR A 51 -31.81 9.82 3.27
C THR A 51 -33.04 10.32 2.49
N ILE A 52 -33.34 9.70 1.34
CA ILE A 52 -34.51 10.05 0.53
C ILE A 52 -35.77 9.47 1.17
N GLU A 53 -36.72 10.34 1.51
CA GLU A 53 -38.00 9.94 2.13
C GLU A 53 -38.93 9.26 1.13
N ASP A 54 -39.09 9.85 -0.06
CA ASP A 54 -39.95 9.30 -1.11
C ASP A 54 -39.43 7.95 -1.63
N SER A 55 -40.29 6.94 -1.56
CA SER A 55 -39.92 5.55 -1.85
C SER A 55 -39.53 5.31 -3.31
N ALA A 56 -40.22 5.95 -4.27
CA ALA A 56 -39.96 5.77 -5.69
C ALA A 56 -38.62 6.43 -6.07
N ASN A 57 -38.38 7.65 -5.58
CA ASN A 57 -37.12 8.36 -5.76
C ASN A 57 -35.94 7.64 -5.09
N ARG A 58 -36.17 7.07 -3.90
CA ARG A 58 -35.15 6.28 -3.20
C ARG A 58 -34.77 5.02 -3.97
N LEU A 59 -35.75 4.29 -4.51
CA LEU A 59 -35.50 3.11 -5.34
C LEU A 59 -34.70 3.48 -6.60
N ALA A 60 -35.12 4.50 -7.33
CA ALA A 60 -34.41 4.98 -8.51
C ALA A 60 -32.96 5.43 -8.18
N CYS A 61 -32.74 6.00 -6.99
CA CYS A 61 -31.39 6.33 -6.51
C CYS A 61 -30.55 5.07 -6.31
N PHE A 62 -31.08 4.05 -5.62
CA PHE A 62 -30.37 2.79 -5.41
C PHE A 62 -30.01 2.10 -6.71
N ASP A 63 -30.96 1.98 -7.66
CA ASP A 63 -30.72 1.31 -8.94
C ASP A 63 -29.58 1.97 -9.72
N ARG A 64 -29.56 3.32 -9.75
CA ARG A 64 -28.49 4.08 -10.40
C ARG A 64 -27.14 3.89 -9.70
N GLN A 65 -27.09 3.95 -8.36
CA GLN A 65 -25.83 3.85 -7.62
C GLN A 65 -25.26 2.42 -7.62
N VAL A 66 -26.12 1.40 -7.60
CA VAL A 66 -25.70 0.00 -7.74
C VAL A 66 -25.08 -0.22 -9.13
N ALA A 67 -25.66 0.34 -10.20
CA ALA A 67 -25.07 0.25 -11.54
C ALA A 67 -23.68 0.89 -11.62
N ILE A 68 -23.49 2.06 -10.98
CA ILE A 68 -22.19 2.74 -10.90
C ILE A 68 -21.17 1.90 -10.12
N LEU A 69 -21.57 1.32 -8.99
CA LEU A 69 -20.70 0.45 -8.19
C LEU A 69 -20.30 -0.82 -8.94
N GLN A 70 -21.25 -1.45 -9.64
CA GLN A 70 -20.98 -2.63 -10.46
C GLN A 70 -20.00 -2.28 -11.59
N GLN A 71 -20.14 -1.12 -12.23
CA GLN A 71 -19.20 -0.67 -13.25
C GLN A 71 -17.80 -0.45 -12.67
N ALA A 72 -17.71 0.20 -11.51
CA ALA A 72 -16.44 0.43 -10.81
C ALA A 72 -15.76 -0.88 -10.35
N GLU A 73 -16.55 -1.90 -9.99
CA GLU A 73 -16.03 -3.24 -9.72
C GLU A 73 -15.47 -3.89 -10.99
N GLN A 74 -16.20 -3.82 -12.11
CA GLN A 74 -15.78 -4.36 -13.39
C GLN A 74 -14.51 -3.70 -13.93
N THR A 75 -14.35 -2.39 -13.75
CA THR A 75 -13.15 -1.64 -14.13
C THR A 75 -12.02 -1.74 -13.11
N LYS A 76 -12.25 -2.47 -12.00
CA LYS A 76 -11.31 -2.64 -10.87
C LYS A 76 -10.94 -1.33 -10.18
N GLU A 77 -11.78 -0.29 -10.32
CA GLU A 77 -11.69 0.95 -9.54
C GLU A 77 -12.11 0.72 -8.08
N ILE A 78 -13.00 -0.25 -7.84
CA ILE A 78 -13.40 -0.71 -6.52
C ILE A 78 -13.22 -2.23 -6.46
N VAL A 79 -12.71 -2.74 -5.34
CA VAL A 79 -12.64 -4.17 -5.06
C VAL A 79 -13.52 -4.46 -3.85
N VAL A 80 -14.47 -5.36 -4.01
CA VAL A 80 -15.29 -5.87 -2.91
C VAL A 80 -14.71 -7.21 -2.50
N ALA A 81 -14.29 -7.32 -1.25
CA ALA A 81 -13.75 -8.55 -0.69
C ALA A 81 -14.48 -8.88 0.61
N ASP A 82 -14.86 -10.15 0.77
CA ASP A 82 -15.34 -10.63 2.06
C ASP A 82 -14.17 -10.75 3.06
N LYS A 83 -14.52 -10.91 4.34
CA LYS A 83 -13.53 -10.98 5.42
C LYS A 83 -12.60 -12.18 5.27
N ASN A 84 -13.08 -13.33 4.79
CA ASN A 84 -12.26 -14.54 4.63
C ASN A 84 -11.23 -14.36 3.53
N ALA A 85 -11.62 -13.79 2.38
CA ALA A 85 -10.71 -13.44 1.29
C ALA A 85 -9.61 -12.47 1.75
N ILE A 86 -9.97 -11.46 2.56
CA ILE A 86 -8.99 -10.55 3.17
C ILE A 86 -8.02 -11.31 4.09
N GLN A 87 -8.52 -12.24 4.91
CA GLN A 87 -7.66 -13.01 5.82
C GLN A 87 -6.73 -13.97 5.06
N GLU A 88 -7.22 -14.62 4.01
CA GLU A 88 -6.41 -15.48 3.14
C GLU A 88 -5.31 -14.68 2.44
N ALA A 89 -5.65 -13.51 1.90
CA ALA A 89 -4.67 -12.59 1.32
C ALA A 89 -3.63 -12.13 2.37
N LYS A 90 -4.06 -11.78 3.58
CA LYS A 90 -3.15 -11.43 4.70
C LYS A 90 -2.21 -12.59 5.05
N ARG A 91 -2.70 -13.83 5.07
CA ARG A 91 -1.88 -15.04 5.30
C ARG A 91 -0.86 -15.25 4.19
N GLY A 92 -1.27 -15.18 2.93
CA GLY A 92 -0.37 -15.31 1.78
C GLY A 92 0.69 -14.20 1.70
N LEU A 93 0.39 -13.01 2.22
CA LEU A 93 1.31 -11.88 2.31
C LEU A 93 2.13 -11.85 3.62
N PHE A 94 1.97 -12.83 4.51
CA PHE A 94 2.71 -12.86 5.77
C PHE A 94 4.22 -12.92 5.52
N GLY A 95 4.99 -12.05 6.18
CA GLY A 95 6.43 -11.95 5.95
C GLY A 95 6.86 -11.20 4.69
N PHE A 96 5.93 -10.70 3.87
CA PHE A 96 6.27 -9.87 2.73
C PHE A 96 6.60 -8.44 3.19
N THR A 97 7.76 -7.93 2.79
CA THR A 97 8.26 -6.61 3.22
C THR A 97 7.92 -5.47 2.26
N ALA A 98 7.36 -5.77 1.09
CA ALA A 98 7.03 -4.75 0.12
C ALA A 98 5.81 -3.91 0.57
N PRO A 99 5.72 -2.62 0.16
CA PRO A 99 4.62 -1.74 0.53
C PRO A 99 3.25 -2.19 -0.02
N VAL A 100 3.19 -3.25 -0.83
CA VAL A 100 1.96 -3.76 -1.45
C VAL A 100 0.85 -4.02 -0.44
N GLY A 101 1.13 -4.61 0.72
CA GLY A 101 0.09 -4.85 1.74
C GLY A 101 -0.53 -3.55 2.26
N ARG A 102 0.28 -2.49 2.42
CA ARG A 102 -0.19 -1.16 2.84
C ARG A 102 -0.95 -0.43 1.72
N LEU A 103 -0.51 -0.60 0.47
CA LEU A 103 -1.17 -0.01 -0.70
C LEU A 103 -2.58 -0.57 -0.93
N PHE A 104 -2.84 -1.81 -0.54
CA PHE A 104 -4.16 -2.45 -0.65
C PHE A 104 -4.99 -2.42 0.65
N GLY A 105 -4.58 -1.65 1.67
CA GLY A 105 -5.29 -1.59 2.95
C GLY A 105 -5.28 -2.92 3.74
N LEU A 106 -4.42 -3.87 3.36
CA LEU A 106 -4.26 -5.18 4.00
C LEU A 106 -3.22 -5.16 5.12
N GLY A 107 -2.38 -4.12 5.18
CA GLY A 107 -1.45 -3.86 6.28
C GLY A 107 -2.16 -3.09 7.40
N GLY A 108 -1.97 -3.51 8.65
CA GLY A 108 -2.51 -2.80 9.81
C GLY A 108 -2.09 -1.33 9.82
N SER A 109 -3.05 -0.44 10.07
CA SER A 109 -2.79 0.97 10.36
C SER A 109 -1.95 1.09 11.63
N ALA A 110 -1.08 2.09 11.70
CA ALA A 110 -0.25 2.35 12.89
C ALA A 110 -1.09 2.52 14.18
N ASP A 111 -2.37 2.87 14.04
CA ASP A 111 -3.31 3.13 15.12
C ASP A 111 -4.19 1.92 15.51
N SER A 112 -3.96 0.72 14.95
CA SER A 112 -4.73 -0.49 15.33
C SER A 112 -3.85 -1.75 15.35
N PRO A 113 -2.93 -1.88 16.34
CA PRO A 113 -2.07 -3.05 16.50
C PRO A 113 -2.82 -4.36 16.83
N GLU A 114 -4.13 -4.27 17.06
CA GLU A 114 -5.03 -5.39 17.35
C GLU A 114 -5.38 -6.22 16.11
N ASP A 115 -5.39 -5.59 14.92
CA ASP A 115 -5.74 -6.23 13.63
C ASP A 115 -4.53 -6.81 12.87
N GLU A 116 -3.34 -6.75 13.48
CA GLU A 116 -2.13 -7.29 12.91
C GLU A 116 -2.05 -8.80 13.15
N LEU A 117 -2.01 -9.58 12.06
CA LEU A 117 -1.79 -11.02 12.12
C LEU A 117 -0.40 -11.27 12.73
N LYS A 118 -0.34 -11.89 13.91
CA LYS A 118 0.93 -12.17 14.63
C LYS A 118 1.46 -13.56 14.37
N ARG A 119 0.58 -14.50 14.01
CA ARG A 119 0.90 -15.91 13.80
C ARG A 119 0.09 -16.46 12.64
N ILE A 120 0.73 -17.32 11.84
CA ILE A 120 0.04 -18.22 10.94
C ILE A 120 0.41 -19.67 11.27
N ASP A 121 -0.59 -20.53 11.37
CA ASP A 121 -0.43 -21.98 11.42
C ASP A 121 -0.49 -22.53 10.01
N THR A 122 0.49 -23.34 9.62
CA THR A 122 0.75 -23.76 8.24
C THR A 122 1.32 -25.19 8.22
N GLU A 123 1.64 -25.70 7.03
CA GLU A 123 2.28 -26.98 6.79
C GLU A 123 3.48 -26.81 5.85
N VAL A 124 4.55 -27.56 6.13
CA VAL A 124 5.74 -27.59 5.29
C VAL A 124 5.40 -28.24 3.95
N SER A 125 5.53 -27.47 2.88
CA SER A 125 5.37 -27.94 1.50
C SER A 125 6.66 -28.58 0.99
N SER A 126 7.81 -27.92 1.18
CA SER A 126 9.10 -28.47 0.80
C SER A 126 10.25 -27.93 1.64
N VAL A 127 11.36 -28.67 1.65
CA VAL A 127 12.60 -28.30 2.33
C VAL A 127 13.73 -28.39 1.33
N SER A 128 14.53 -27.34 1.26
CA SER A 128 15.68 -27.24 0.37
C SER A 128 16.82 -26.52 1.06
N TYR A 129 17.98 -26.48 0.40
CA TYR A 129 19.15 -25.76 0.89
C TYR A 129 19.63 -24.79 -0.18
N GLY A 130 19.85 -23.54 0.22
CA GLY A 130 20.44 -22.52 -0.62
C GLY A 130 21.97 -22.64 -0.71
N ARG A 131 22.58 -21.64 -1.36
CA ARG A 131 24.05 -21.52 -1.41
C ARG A 131 24.61 -21.43 0.01
N GLY A 132 25.70 -22.15 0.28
CA GLY A 132 26.32 -22.19 1.60
C GLY A 132 25.58 -23.08 2.62
N GLY A 133 24.65 -23.93 2.17
CA GLY A 133 23.95 -24.88 3.05
C GLY A 133 22.86 -24.22 3.90
N VAL A 134 22.42 -23.01 3.54
CA VAL A 134 21.38 -22.29 4.29
C VAL A 134 20.03 -22.99 4.10
N LEU A 135 19.39 -23.37 5.21
CA LEU A 135 18.09 -24.03 5.20
C LEU A 135 17.01 -23.12 4.61
N ARG A 136 16.22 -23.67 3.68
CA ARG A 136 15.04 -23.05 3.09
C ARG A 136 13.82 -23.94 3.24
N ILE A 137 12.72 -23.38 3.71
CA ILE A 137 11.45 -24.08 3.91
C ILE A 137 10.36 -23.34 3.15
N ALA A 138 9.62 -24.07 2.30
CA ALA A 138 8.43 -23.56 1.66
C ALA A 138 7.18 -24.08 2.39
N PHE A 139 6.13 -23.27 2.40
CA PHE A 139 4.86 -23.58 3.06
C PHE A 139 3.70 -23.66 2.08
N VAL A 140 2.60 -24.29 2.48
CA VAL A 140 1.42 -24.53 1.61
C VAL A 140 0.73 -23.25 1.12
N GLU A 141 0.69 -22.19 1.93
CA GLU A 141 0.17 -20.86 1.55
C GLU A 141 1.14 -20.08 0.65
N GLY A 142 2.28 -20.69 0.31
CA GLY A 142 3.31 -20.12 -0.52
C GLY A 142 4.35 -19.31 0.26
N GLY A 143 5.37 -18.88 -0.48
CA GLY A 143 6.58 -18.26 0.07
C GLY A 143 7.61 -19.27 0.55
N ALA A 144 8.87 -18.98 0.27
CA ALA A 144 10.01 -19.68 0.83
C ALA A 144 10.58 -18.88 2.01
N TRP A 145 11.15 -19.56 2.99
CA TRP A 145 11.71 -18.94 4.18
C TRP A 145 13.12 -19.46 4.38
N GLU A 146 14.07 -18.55 4.48
CA GLU A 146 15.48 -18.83 4.62
C GLU A 146 15.92 -18.57 6.07
N GLN A 147 16.68 -19.50 6.64
CA GLN A 147 17.21 -19.37 7.98
C GLN A 147 18.20 -18.19 8.05
N THR A 148 18.03 -17.34 9.06
CA THR A 148 18.95 -16.24 9.36
C THR A 148 19.61 -16.37 10.74
N ASP A 149 19.21 -17.39 11.49
CA ASP A 149 19.77 -17.77 12.79
C ASP A 149 20.98 -18.72 12.63
N THR A 150 21.82 -18.78 13.65
CA THR A 150 22.89 -19.79 13.76
C THR A 150 22.39 -21.10 14.37
N ARG A 151 21.23 -21.07 15.04
CA ARG A 151 20.58 -22.26 15.61
C ARG A 151 19.95 -23.11 14.51
N ASN A 152 20.03 -24.43 14.66
CA ASN A 152 19.41 -25.40 13.77
C ASN A 152 18.26 -26.13 14.45
N PHE A 153 17.36 -26.70 13.64
CA PHE A 153 16.35 -27.62 14.16
C PHE A 153 17.04 -28.86 14.71
N ALA A 154 16.57 -29.35 15.86
CA ALA A 154 17.10 -30.57 16.45
C ALA A 154 16.84 -31.78 15.52
N ILE A 155 15.70 -31.76 14.84
CA ILE A 155 15.32 -32.73 13.81
C ILE A 155 15.05 -31.96 12.52
N SER A 156 15.71 -32.35 11.43
CA SER A 156 15.52 -31.72 10.12
C SER A 156 14.04 -31.69 9.72
N PRO A 157 13.49 -30.51 9.37
CA PRO A 157 12.13 -30.37 8.86
C PRO A 157 11.87 -31.26 7.64
N ARG A 158 10.63 -31.70 7.46
CA ARG A 158 10.18 -32.48 6.30
C ARG A 158 8.83 -31.98 5.79
N ALA A 159 8.56 -32.21 4.51
CA ALA A 159 7.25 -31.97 3.93
C ALA A 159 6.17 -32.76 4.69
N GLY A 160 4.97 -32.19 4.80
CA GLY A 160 3.85 -32.77 5.54
C GLY A 160 3.81 -32.40 7.03
N GLN A 161 4.85 -31.74 7.56
CA GLN A 161 4.90 -31.39 8.98
C GLN A 161 4.13 -30.09 9.27
N LYS A 162 3.34 -30.11 10.34
CA LYS A 162 2.70 -28.90 10.87
C LYS A 162 3.76 -27.89 11.31
N ALA A 163 3.51 -26.64 11.02
CA ALA A 163 4.41 -25.55 11.36
C ALA A 163 3.61 -24.30 11.75
N TYR A 164 4.28 -23.34 12.37
CA TYR A 164 3.74 -22.00 12.51
C TYR A 164 4.83 -20.95 12.30
N ILE A 165 4.43 -19.80 11.79
CA ILE A 165 5.30 -18.64 11.61
C ILE A 165 4.80 -17.54 12.54
N LEU A 166 5.67 -17.10 13.44
CA LEU A 166 5.40 -16.04 14.41
C LEU A 166 6.13 -14.77 14.02
N LYS A 167 5.41 -13.65 14.00
CA LYS A 167 5.99 -12.31 13.85
C LYS A 167 6.65 -11.89 15.16
N GLY A 168 7.93 -11.59 15.11
CA GLY A 168 8.72 -11.03 16.20
C GLY A 168 8.84 -9.51 16.12
N ALA A 169 9.64 -8.95 17.02
CA ALA A 169 9.96 -7.52 17.01
C ALA A 169 10.76 -7.14 15.75
N LEU A 170 10.65 -5.86 15.35
CA LEU A 170 11.45 -5.26 14.27
C LEU A 170 11.38 -6.02 12.93
N GLY A 171 10.22 -6.62 12.62
CA GLY A 171 10.03 -7.36 11.37
C GLY A 171 10.78 -8.70 11.29
N SER A 172 11.25 -9.22 12.43
CA SER A 172 11.77 -10.59 12.49
C SER A 172 10.63 -11.62 12.45
N PHE A 173 10.93 -12.82 11.99
CA PHE A 173 9.99 -13.94 11.97
C PHE A 173 10.64 -15.19 12.53
N PHE A 174 9.85 -16.01 13.23
CA PHE A 174 10.28 -17.28 13.79
C PHE A 174 9.43 -18.40 13.23
N VAL A 175 10.08 -19.43 12.72
CA VAL A 175 9.43 -20.63 12.20
C VAL A 175 9.64 -21.78 13.18
N SER A 176 8.54 -22.37 13.62
CA SER A 176 8.54 -23.64 14.36
C SER A 176 7.97 -24.73 13.45
N VAL A 177 8.60 -25.91 13.48
CA VAL A 177 8.15 -27.08 12.73
C VAL A 177 7.99 -28.25 13.69
N ASN A 178 6.83 -28.89 13.65
CA ASN A 178 6.48 -30.08 14.43
C ASN A 178 6.74 -29.94 15.94
N GLY A 179 6.41 -28.77 16.49
CA GLY A 179 6.59 -28.46 17.92
C GLY A 179 8.02 -28.13 18.34
N GLN A 180 8.99 -28.08 17.41
CA GLN A 180 10.36 -27.68 17.72
C GLN A 180 10.47 -26.18 18.04
N PRO A 181 11.50 -25.75 18.79
CA PRO A 181 11.74 -24.34 19.07
C PRO A 181 11.79 -23.48 17.80
N GLY A 182 11.26 -22.26 17.89
CA GLY A 182 11.23 -21.33 16.77
C GLY A 182 12.62 -20.85 16.37
N ILE A 183 12.93 -20.96 15.08
CA ILE A 183 14.19 -20.50 14.48
C ILE A 183 13.93 -19.23 13.68
N ARG A 184 14.82 -18.24 13.81
CA ARG A 184 14.67 -16.98 13.09
C ARG A 184 14.88 -17.23 11.59
N MET A 185 13.88 -16.84 10.81
CA MET A 185 13.89 -16.96 9.35
C MET A 185 13.44 -15.65 8.71
N ARG A 186 13.77 -15.49 7.44
CA ARG A 186 13.33 -14.37 6.61
C ARG A 186 12.65 -14.95 5.37
N ARG A 187 11.52 -14.37 4.97
CA ARG A 187 10.87 -14.75 3.73
C ARG A 187 11.76 -14.38 2.54
N VAL A 188 12.00 -15.35 1.68
CA VAL A 188 12.70 -15.22 0.40
C VAL A 188 11.72 -15.60 -0.71
N GLN A 189 11.85 -14.93 -1.85
CA GLN A 189 10.99 -15.19 -3.01
C GLN A 189 11.26 -16.59 -3.54
#